data_AF-A0A4R9H9J2-F1
#
_entry.id   AF-A0A4R9H9J2-F1
#
_cell.length_a   1.000
_cell.length_b   1.000
_cell.length_c   1.000
_cell.angle_alpha   90.00
_cell.angle_beta   90.00
_cell.angle_gamma   90.00
#
_symmetry.space_group_name_H-M   'P 1'
#
loop_
_entity.id
_entity.type
_entity.pdbx_description
1 polymer ?
#
loop_
_entity_poly.entity_id
_entity_poly.type
_entity_poly.pdbx_seq_one_letter_code
_entity_poly.pdbx_strand_id
1 'polypeptide(L)'
;MDRLFRFAGVVPSGTSFLSPGSAPAPEGSDLFSISTNYSEAIDDPETKADALAGASFIAPPEPNNFGAVSLNYPIQVPAGRAGVQPGLALSYSSTGGDGWTGIGWSIGLGAITRTPEYGALFYDSRDTFTWNGKRLIKVSGSTSNENGVYRPEITEEDFALLKLTNIENGGTWEVLDSGGTKTIFGDSSSNRIYDPNQISRTYSWYLSKTEDRNGNYMQVTYDTSNYSEKRNLYIQEIKYTGNSRSGFPAKQYVKFITKSRGDSYVSMAPGFTMVMDKLLDKIEVGWTGGKLWTYTMVYDTSFDSGRPILKTVDSDRHTTKPEFKYSSSSRVLTWQNIA
;
A
#
# COMPACT_ATOMS: atom_id res chain seq x y z
N MET A 1 68.93 -13.81 -30.25
CA MET A 1 68.21 -12.88 -31.13
C MET A 1 67.57 -11.83 -30.23
N ASP A 2 68.36 -10.88 -29.69
CA ASP A 2 68.89 -9.67 -30.36
C ASP A 2 67.77 -8.63 -30.58
N ARG A 3 67.83 -7.34 -30.16
CA ARG A 3 68.82 -6.49 -29.45
C ARG A 3 68.03 -5.40 -28.66
N LEU A 4 68.45 -4.95 -27.46
CA LEU A 4 69.16 -3.67 -27.20
C LEU A 4 68.65 -2.45 -28.00
N PHE A 5 68.28 -1.31 -27.38
CA PHE A 5 69.18 -0.40 -26.64
C PHE A 5 68.57 0.34 -25.41
N ARG A 6 69.46 0.81 -24.51
CA ARG A 6 69.27 1.80 -23.41
C ARG A 6 69.73 3.21 -23.90
N PHE A 7 69.47 4.36 -23.28
CA PHE A 7 69.89 4.97 -21.98
C PHE A 7 69.23 6.40 -21.90
N ALA A 8 69.28 7.25 -20.85
CA ALA A 8 69.27 7.16 -19.37
C ALA A 8 69.42 8.59 -18.75
N GLY A 9 69.20 8.75 -17.43
CA GLY A 9 69.52 9.95 -16.62
C GLY A 9 68.37 10.38 -15.68
N VAL A 10 68.29 10.14 -14.36
CA VAL A 10 69.20 10.15 -13.16
C VAL A 10 69.17 11.52 -12.41
N VAL A 11 68.23 11.78 -11.46
CA VAL A 11 68.27 11.80 -9.93
C VAL A 11 69.31 12.79 -9.26
N PRO A 12 69.21 13.25 -7.97
CA PRO A 12 68.20 14.10 -7.28
C PRO A 12 68.74 15.18 -6.25
N SER A 13 67.81 15.78 -5.46
CA SER A 13 67.92 16.13 -4.00
C SER A 13 68.35 17.52 -3.48
N GLY A 14 67.62 18.05 -2.47
CA GLY A 14 68.20 18.82 -1.33
C GLY A 14 67.50 20.12 -0.87
N THR A 15 66.93 20.13 0.34
CA THR A 15 66.33 21.27 1.11
C THR A 15 67.39 22.25 1.72
N SER A 16 67.12 23.48 2.21
CA SER A 16 66.38 23.76 3.48
C SER A 16 66.40 25.25 4.04
N PHE A 17 65.43 25.55 4.94
CA PHE A 17 65.35 26.51 6.12
C PHE A 17 65.29 28.09 6.10
N LEU A 18 64.14 28.61 6.63
CA LEU A 18 63.78 29.69 7.62
C LEU A 18 64.38 31.15 7.76
N SER A 19 63.43 32.12 7.88
CA SER A 19 63.33 33.51 8.48
C SER A 19 64.45 34.08 9.41
N PRO A 20 64.66 35.45 9.56
CA PRO A 20 63.67 36.47 10.00
C PRO A 20 63.84 37.97 9.54
N GLY A 21 62.87 38.88 9.82
CA GLY A 21 63.12 40.36 9.88
C GLY A 21 61.96 41.35 9.58
N SER A 22 61.88 42.45 10.34
CA SER A 22 60.82 43.51 10.34
C SER A 22 61.41 44.86 10.85
N ALA A 23 60.89 46.09 10.66
CA ALA A 23 59.86 46.73 9.79
C ALA A 23 60.15 48.27 9.78
N PRO A 24 59.36 49.17 9.13
CA PRO A 24 58.38 49.94 9.93
C PRO A 24 57.11 50.47 9.20
N ALA A 25 56.14 50.97 9.97
CA ALA A 25 55.07 51.89 9.56
C ALA A 25 55.46 53.35 9.98
N PRO A 26 54.78 54.44 9.58
CA PRO A 26 53.35 54.73 9.82
C PRO A 26 52.67 55.39 8.57
N GLU A 27 51.51 56.08 8.54
CA GLU A 27 50.53 56.60 9.54
C GLU A 27 49.06 56.39 9.08
N GLY A 28 48.11 56.59 10.00
CA GLY A 28 46.93 57.46 9.78
C GLY A 28 45.81 57.05 8.81
N SER A 29 44.68 56.60 9.39
CA SER A 29 43.26 56.91 9.03
C SER A 29 42.82 56.97 7.55
N ASP A 30 41.70 56.36 7.15
CA ASP A 30 40.43 56.30 7.89
C ASP A 30 39.63 55.02 7.59
N LEU A 31 38.87 54.54 8.58
CA LEU A 31 38.27 53.20 8.62
C LEU A 31 36.79 53.16 8.18
N PHE A 32 36.26 54.26 7.62
CA PHE A 32 34.81 54.44 7.43
C PHE A 32 34.36 54.91 6.03
N SER A 33 35.22 54.92 5.01
CA SER A 33 34.86 55.43 3.67
C SER A 33 35.31 54.55 2.50
N ILE A 34 34.72 53.37 2.35
CA ILE A 34 34.47 52.72 1.03
C ILE A 34 33.27 51.76 1.15
N SER A 35 32.07 52.33 1.08
CA SER A 35 30.83 51.60 0.77
C SER A 35 30.68 51.47 -0.75
N THR A 36 31.65 50.80 -1.39
CA THR A 36 31.52 50.47 -2.82
C THR A 36 30.71 49.19 -2.94
N ASN A 37 29.48 49.32 -3.44
CA ASN A 37 28.56 48.20 -3.71
C ASN A 37 29.17 47.19 -4.69
N TYR A 38 29.87 46.20 -4.16
CA TYR A 38 30.04 44.90 -4.80
C TYR A 38 29.14 43.90 -4.08
N SER A 39 27.84 44.03 -4.32
CA SER A 39 27.00 42.84 -4.33
C SER A 39 27.39 42.06 -5.58
N GLU A 40 28.37 41.17 -5.45
CA GLU A 40 28.33 39.96 -6.26
C GLU A 40 26.95 39.36 -6.03
N ALA A 41 26.15 39.28 -7.09
CA ALA A 41 24.92 38.52 -7.02
C ALA A 41 25.34 37.08 -6.73
N ILE A 42 25.16 36.64 -5.49
CA ILE A 42 25.15 35.22 -5.17
C ILE A 42 24.03 34.66 -6.02
N ASP A 43 24.42 34.01 -7.12
CA ASP A 43 23.51 33.32 -8.03
C ASP A 43 22.98 32.10 -7.28
N ASP A 44 21.95 32.36 -6.47
CA ASP A 44 21.44 31.46 -5.43
C ASP A 44 20.95 30.16 -6.05
N PRO A 45 21.73 29.07 -5.97
CA PRO A 45 21.39 27.84 -6.65
C PRO A 45 20.30 27.14 -5.84
N GLU A 46 19.10 27.11 -6.40
CA GLU A 46 17.96 26.31 -5.92
C GLU A 46 17.17 26.84 -4.69
N THR A 47 16.74 28.10 -4.70
CA THR A 47 15.65 28.58 -3.80
C THR A 47 14.34 28.97 -4.50
N LYS A 48 14.21 28.70 -5.81
CA LYS A 48 12.89 28.68 -6.46
C LYS A 48 12.14 27.44 -5.99
N ALA A 49 11.26 27.62 -5.01
CA ALA A 49 10.33 26.59 -4.57
C ALA A 49 9.59 26.02 -5.78
N ASP A 50 9.81 24.74 -6.08
CA ASP A 50 9.11 24.05 -7.15
C ASP A 50 7.62 23.98 -6.78
N ALA A 51 6.78 24.63 -7.58
CA ALA A 51 5.32 24.65 -7.38
C ALA A 51 4.69 23.24 -7.52
N LEU A 52 5.43 22.28 -8.10
CA LEU A 52 5.04 20.89 -8.25
C LEU A 52 5.54 19.99 -7.11
N ALA A 53 6.39 20.50 -6.21
CA ALA A 53 6.88 19.75 -5.07
C ALA A 53 5.72 19.35 -4.13
N GLY A 54 5.46 18.05 -4.06
CA GLY A 54 4.34 17.49 -3.29
C GLY A 54 3.01 17.42 -4.05
N ALA A 55 2.93 17.83 -5.31
CA ALA A 55 1.76 17.58 -6.15
C ALA A 55 1.53 16.07 -6.34
N SER A 56 0.28 15.62 -6.25
CA SER A 56 -0.11 14.23 -6.56
C SER A 56 -0.78 14.20 -7.92
N PHE A 57 -0.08 13.65 -8.91
CA PHE A 57 -0.61 13.47 -10.25
C PHE A 57 -1.35 12.14 -10.35
N ILE A 58 -2.65 12.23 -10.63
CA ILE A 58 -3.47 11.08 -11.01
C ILE A 58 -3.57 11.09 -12.53
N ALA A 59 -3.16 9.99 -13.17
CA ALA A 59 -3.38 9.81 -14.59
C ALA A 59 -4.89 9.80 -14.92
N PRO A 60 -5.32 10.28 -16.08
CA PRO A 60 -6.69 10.09 -16.53
C PRO A 60 -7.04 8.60 -16.54
N PRO A 61 -8.32 8.25 -16.31
CA PRO A 61 -8.72 6.85 -16.16
C PRO A 61 -8.76 6.15 -17.53
N GLU A 62 -7.96 5.10 -17.68
CA GLU A 62 -7.84 4.37 -18.95
C GLU A 62 -8.72 3.10 -18.97
N PRO A 63 -9.29 2.72 -20.13
CA PRO A 63 -9.93 1.43 -20.32
C PRO A 63 -8.90 0.29 -20.28
N ASN A 64 -9.21 -0.79 -19.58
CA ASN A 64 -8.43 -2.02 -19.64
C ASN A 64 -8.86 -2.92 -20.81
N ASN A 65 -8.15 -4.04 -21.00
CA ASN A 65 -8.44 -5.02 -22.07
C ASN A 65 -9.84 -5.67 -22.00
N PHE A 66 -10.60 -5.46 -20.92
CA PHE A 66 -11.97 -5.91 -20.73
C PHE A 66 -13.01 -4.78 -20.86
N GLY A 67 -12.58 -3.59 -21.30
CA GLY A 67 -13.44 -2.40 -21.44
C GLY A 67 -13.84 -1.73 -20.12
N ALA A 68 -13.32 -2.19 -18.99
CA ALA A 68 -13.55 -1.56 -17.69
C ALA A 68 -12.57 -0.40 -17.47
N VAL A 69 -13.08 0.71 -16.97
CA VAL A 69 -12.29 1.91 -16.68
C VAL A 69 -11.64 1.78 -15.31
N SER A 70 -10.34 2.04 -15.22
CA SER A 70 -9.55 1.90 -13.99
C SER A 70 -8.75 3.14 -13.63
N LEU A 71 -8.57 3.38 -12.33
CA LEU A 71 -7.80 4.52 -11.82
C LEU A 71 -7.21 4.18 -10.44
N ASN A 72 -6.04 4.74 -10.10
CA ASN A 72 -5.38 4.52 -8.82
C ASN A 72 -4.97 5.85 -8.17
N TYR A 73 -5.34 6.04 -6.91
CA TYR A 73 -4.81 7.11 -6.05
C TYR A 73 -3.83 6.47 -5.04
N PRO A 74 -2.52 6.73 -5.13
CA PRO A 74 -1.54 6.16 -4.19
C PRO A 74 -1.63 6.82 -2.81
N ILE A 75 -1.60 6.01 -1.75
CA ILE A 75 -1.46 6.48 -0.38
C ILE A 75 0.04 6.44 -0.03
N GLN A 76 0.71 7.59 -0.07
CA GLN A 76 2.13 7.65 0.26
C GLN A 76 2.35 7.28 1.73
N VAL A 77 3.35 6.42 1.97
CA VAL A 77 3.85 6.02 3.29
C VAL A 77 5.37 6.21 3.34
N PRO A 78 5.97 6.55 4.49
CA PRO A 78 7.43 6.52 4.64
C PRO A 78 8.04 5.18 4.25
N ALA A 79 9.26 5.21 3.71
CA ALA A 79 9.97 4.00 3.29
C ALA A 79 10.26 3.05 4.47
N GLY A 80 10.01 1.77 4.24
CA GLY A 80 10.27 0.68 5.18
C GLY A 80 11.72 0.20 5.15
N ARG A 81 12.09 -0.62 6.14
CA ARG A 81 13.41 -1.29 6.15
C ARG A 81 13.45 -2.30 5.02
N ALA A 82 14.46 -2.20 4.14
CA ALA A 82 14.63 -3.09 2.98
C ALA A 82 13.37 -3.24 2.10
N GLY A 83 12.56 -2.17 1.97
CA GLY A 83 11.32 -2.19 1.20
C GLY A 83 10.11 -2.81 1.91
N VAL A 84 10.24 -3.29 3.15
CA VAL A 84 9.11 -3.85 3.92
C VAL A 84 8.22 -2.73 4.47
N GLN A 85 7.27 -2.32 3.64
CA GLN A 85 6.26 -1.28 3.88
C GLN A 85 4.94 -1.65 3.20
N PRO A 86 3.79 -1.13 3.65
CA PRO A 86 2.52 -1.42 3.00
C PRO A 86 2.39 -0.67 1.66
N GLY A 87 2.19 -1.41 0.57
CA GLY A 87 1.76 -0.84 -0.71
C GLY A 87 0.27 -0.52 -0.64
N LEU A 88 -0.09 0.76 -0.59
CA LEU A 88 -1.47 1.22 -0.45
C LEU A 88 -1.87 2.15 -1.59
N ALA A 89 -3.01 1.85 -2.20
CA ALA A 89 -3.71 2.73 -3.13
C ALA A 89 -5.22 2.57 -2.94
N LEU A 90 -5.96 3.64 -3.19
CA LEU A 90 -7.38 3.55 -3.53
C LEU A 90 -7.46 3.19 -5.01
N SER A 91 -8.02 2.03 -5.34
CA SER A 91 -8.16 1.54 -6.70
C SER A 91 -9.63 1.58 -7.11
N TYR A 92 -9.91 2.27 -8.21
CA TYR A 92 -11.22 2.37 -8.84
C TYR A 92 -11.33 1.36 -10.00
N SER A 93 -12.49 0.73 -10.12
CA SER A 93 -12.95 0.04 -11.33
C SER A 93 -14.40 0.42 -11.62
N SER A 94 -14.74 0.67 -12.88
CA SER A 94 -16.13 0.90 -13.32
C SER A 94 -17.04 -0.32 -13.15
N THR A 95 -16.47 -1.53 -12.99
CA THR A 95 -17.19 -2.76 -12.63
C THR A 95 -17.11 -3.09 -11.14
N GLY A 96 -16.46 -2.23 -10.34
CA GLY A 96 -16.29 -2.41 -8.90
C GLY A 96 -17.63 -2.28 -8.16
N GLY A 97 -17.85 -3.18 -7.21
CA GLY A 97 -19.04 -3.18 -6.36
C GLY A 97 -19.06 -2.07 -5.32
N ASP A 98 -20.00 -2.18 -4.39
CA ASP A 98 -20.04 -1.34 -3.19
C ASP A 98 -19.03 -1.82 -2.16
N GLY A 99 -18.29 -0.89 -1.55
CA GLY A 99 -17.23 -1.17 -0.59
C GLY A 99 -17.18 -0.14 0.53
N TRP A 100 -16.31 -0.37 1.51
CA TRP A 100 -16.06 0.58 2.61
C TRP A 100 -15.41 1.89 2.11
N THR A 101 -15.04 1.97 0.84
CA THR A 101 -14.54 3.16 0.16
C THR A 101 -15.55 3.77 -0.82
N GLY A 102 -16.83 3.38 -0.75
CA GLY A 102 -17.87 3.77 -1.70
C GLY A 102 -17.89 2.87 -2.95
N ILE A 103 -18.85 3.10 -3.85
CA ILE A 103 -19.01 2.29 -5.07
C ILE A 103 -17.81 2.44 -6.00
N GLY A 104 -17.37 1.31 -6.58
CA GLY A 104 -16.30 1.25 -7.58
C GLY A 104 -14.90 1.34 -7.00
N TRP A 105 -14.76 1.86 -5.78
CA TRP A 105 -13.50 2.06 -5.09
C TRP A 105 -13.19 0.96 -4.08
N SER A 106 -11.93 0.57 -4.02
CA SER A 106 -11.41 -0.38 -3.05
C SER A 106 -10.07 0.08 -2.48
N ILE A 107 -9.78 -0.33 -1.25
CA ILE A 107 -8.44 -0.33 -0.65
C ILE A 107 -8.31 -1.57 0.23
N GLY A 108 -7.16 -2.22 0.16
CA GLY A 108 -6.87 -3.45 0.86
C GLY A 108 -5.41 -3.86 0.71
N LEU A 109 -5.01 -4.90 1.43
CA LEU A 109 -3.63 -5.43 1.43
C LEU A 109 -3.55 -6.80 0.75
N GLY A 110 -4.54 -7.11 -0.07
CA GLY A 110 -4.77 -8.45 -0.59
C GLY A 110 -5.42 -9.39 0.43
N ALA A 111 -5.93 -10.50 -0.11
CA ALA A 111 -6.53 -11.59 0.65
C ALA A 111 -6.46 -12.87 -0.17
N ILE A 112 -6.55 -14.01 0.53
CA ILE A 112 -6.87 -15.30 -0.09
C ILE A 112 -8.34 -15.57 0.24
N THR A 113 -9.16 -15.86 -0.77
CA THR A 113 -10.61 -16.02 -0.61
C THR A 113 -11.05 -17.32 -1.26
N ARG A 114 -11.88 -18.08 -0.55
CA ARG A 114 -12.52 -19.31 -1.02
C ARG A 114 -13.55 -18.97 -2.09
N THR A 115 -13.50 -19.65 -3.21
CA THR A 115 -14.34 -19.40 -4.39
C THR A 115 -15.09 -20.67 -4.82
N PRO A 116 -16.41 -20.60 -5.03
CA PRO A 116 -17.18 -21.75 -5.48
C PRO A 116 -16.86 -22.04 -6.96
N GLU A 117 -16.71 -23.31 -7.31
CA GLU A 117 -16.61 -23.69 -8.72
C GLU A 117 -17.99 -23.74 -9.39
N TYR A 118 -19.03 -24.13 -8.65
CA TYR A 118 -20.40 -24.31 -9.14
C TYR A 118 -21.45 -23.59 -8.28
N GLY A 119 -21.32 -22.26 -8.18
CA GLY A 119 -22.34 -21.36 -7.63
C GLY A 119 -22.41 -21.23 -6.11
N ALA A 120 -22.22 -22.31 -5.35
CA ALA A 120 -22.25 -22.30 -3.88
C ALA A 120 -20.98 -22.92 -3.25
N LEU A 121 -20.62 -22.46 -2.06
CA LEU A 121 -19.48 -22.95 -1.28
C LEU A 121 -19.87 -24.19 -0.45
N PHE A 122 -19.01 -25.20 -0.47
CA PHE A 122 -19.19 -26.43 0.30
C PHE A 122 -18.45 -26.45 1.64
N TYR A 123 -17.41 -25.61 1.78
CA TYR A 123 -16.46 -25.61 2.89
C TYR A 123 -15.69 -26.93 3.05
N ASP A 124 -15.28 -27.50 1.92
CA ASP A 124 -14.42 -28.69 1.83
C ASP A 124 -13.52 -28.65 0.58
N SER A 125 -12.90 -29.78 0.22
CA SER A 125 -11.97 -29.88 -0.92
C SER A 125 -12.58 -29.74 -2.31
N ARG A 126 -13.90 -29.52 -2.42
CA ARG A 126 -14.58 -29.13 -3.68
C ARG A 126 -14.47 -27.64 -3.99
N ASP A 127 -14.18 -26.80 -3.00
CA ASP A 127 -14.01 -25.37 -3.25
C ASP A 127 -12.62 -25.06 -3.81
N THR A 128 -12.54 -23.96 -4.56
CA THR A 128 -11.27 -23.40 -5.02
C THR A 128 -10.88 -22.20 -4.18
N PHE A 129 -9.71 -21.64 -4.44
CA PHE A 129 -9.25 -20.41 -3.78
C PHE A 129 -8.78 -19.41 -4.83
N THR A 130 -8.91 -18.13 -4.54
CA THR A 130 -8.27 -17.04 -5.28
C THR A 130 -7.37 -16.25 -4.35
N TRP A 131 -6.19 -15.86 -4.84
CA TRP A 131 -5.29 -14.93 -4.17
C TRP A 131 -5.23 -13.64 -4.99
N ASN A 132 -5.70 -12.53 -4.42
CA ASN A 132 -5.78 -11.24 -5.12
C ASN A 132 -6.46 -11.33 -6.50
N GLY A 133 -7.52 -12.15 -6.61
CA GLY A 133 -8.25 -12.42 -7.85
C GLY A 133 -7.66 -13.51 -8.76
N LYS A 134 -6.41 -13.95 -8.54
CA LYS A 134 -5.79 -15.05 -9.31
C LYS A 134 -6.23 -16.40 -8.73
N ARG A 135 -6.83 -17.29 -9.55
CA ARG A 135 -7.21 -18.65 -9.14
C ARG A 135 -5.98 -19.44 -8.69
N LEU A 136 -6.12 -20.22 -7.62
CA LEU A 136 -5.08 -21.08 -7.09
C LEU A 136 -5.37 -22.55 -7.44
N ILE A 137 -4.33 -23.25 -7.91
CA ILE A 137 -4.36 -24.69 -8.19
C ILE A 137 -3.54 -25.41 -7.13
N LYS A 138 -4.09 -26.50 -6.58
CA LYS A 138 -3.40 -27.36 -5.61
C LYS A 138 -2.36 -28.22 -6.32
N VAL A 139 -1.11 -28.15 -5.88
CA VAL A 139 0.03 -28.88 -6.47
C VAL A 139 0.61 -29.95 -5.55
N SER A 140 0.26 -29.96 -4.26
CA SER A 140 0.64 -31.02 -3.30
C SER A 140 -0.28 -31.03 -2.07
N GLY A 141 -0.35 -32.17 -1.38
CA GLY A 141 -1.24 -32.41 -0.23
C GLY A 141 -2.30 -33.47 -0.51
N SER A 142 -3.14 -33.78 0.50
CA SER A 142 -4.24 -34.74 0.32
C SER A 142 -5.32 -34.19 -0.62
N THR A 143 -6.00 -35.07 -1.36
CA THR A 143 -7.22 -34.70 -2.12
C THR A 143 -8.48 -34.65 -1.24
N SER A 144 -8.43 -35.23 -0.03
CA SER A 144 -9.57 -35.32 0.90
C SER A 144 -9.80 -34.10 1.79
N ASN A 145 -8.96 -33.07 1.69
CA ASN A 145 -9.07 -31.81 2.43
C ASN A 145 -8.32 -30.69 1.70
N GLU A 146 -8.44 -29.45 2.17
CA GLU A 146 -7.80 -28.29 1.53
C GLU A 146 -6.34 -28.09 1.96
N ASN A 147 -5.88 -28.65 3.09
CA ASN A 147 -4.48 -28.50 3.54
C ASN A 147 -3.50 -28.98 2.45
N GLY A 148 -2.49 -28.18 2.12
CA GLY A 148 -1.55 -28.48 1.04
C GLY A 148 -0.80 -27.28 0.49
N VAL A 149 -0.17 -27.47 -0.66
CA VAL A 149 0.60 -26.46 -1.40
C VAL A 149 -0.12 -26.11 -2.68
N TYR A 150 -0.15 -24.81 -3.00
CA TYR A 150 -0.88 -24.19 -4.08
C TYR A 150 0.02 -23.23 -4.87
N ARG A 151 -0.35 -22.97 -6.12
CA ARG A 151 0.25 -21.94 -6.99
C ARG A 151 -0.85 -21.20 -7.76
N PRO A 152 -0.61 -19.95 -8.20
CA PRO A 152 -1.49 -19.30 -9.17
C PRO A 152 -1.62 -20.11 -10.46
N GLU A 153 -2.84 -20.24 -10.98
CA GLU A 153 -3.15 -20.91 -12.26
C GLU A 153 -2.39 -20.25 -13.42
N ILE A 154 -2.34 -18.92 -13.42
CA ILE A 154 -1.48 -18.11 -14.29
C ILE A 154 -0.36 -17.56 -13.41
N THR A 155 0.86 -18.06 -13.64
CA THR A 155 2.07 -17.61 -12.93
C THR A 155 2.76 -16.53 -13.75
N GLU A 156 3.15 -15.42 -13.10
CA GLU A 156 3.97 -14.34 -13.67
C GLU A 156 5.46 -14.61 -13.36
N GLU A 157 6.34 -13.61 -13.46
CA GLU A 157 7.78 -13.78 -13.16
C GLU A 157 8.04 -14.19 -11.70
N ASP A 158 7.15 -13.81 -10.77
CA ASP A 158 7.20 -14.24 -9.38
C ASP A 158 6.57 -15.63 -9.17
N PHE A 159 7.44 -16.63 -9.00
CA PHE A 159 7.11 -18.02 -8.65
C PHE A 159 6.64 -18.18 -7.19
N ALA A 160 5.60 -17.45 -6.80
CA ALA A 160 5.02 -17.50 -5.46
C ALA A 160 4.52 -18.91 -5.09
N LEU A 161 4.92 -19.38 -3.91
CA LEU A 161 4.49 -20.66 -3.36
C LEU A 161 3.53 -20.41 -2.19
N LEU A 162 2.32 -20.94 -2.27
CA LEU A 162 1.29 -20.78 -1.24
C LEU A 162 1.10 -22.10 -0.50
N LYS A 163 1.01 -22.07 0.83
CA LYS A 163 0.81 -23.26 1.68
C LYS A 163 -0.33 -23.01 2.66
N LEU A 164 -1.36 -23.84 2.59
CA LEU A 164 -2.47 -23.88 3.54
C LEU A 164 -2.22 -24.98 4.57
N THR A 165 -2.33 -24.62 5.85
CA THR A 165 -2.29 -25.56 6.98
C THR A 165 -3.43 -25.30 7.96
N ASN A 166 -3.82 -26.33 8.72
CA ASN A 166 -4.79 -26.28 9.81
C ASN A 166 -6.21 -25.81 9.41
N ILE A 167 -6.69 -26.16 8.21
CA ILE A 167 -8.02 -25.75 7.71
C ILE A 167 -9.18 -26.14 8.64
N GLU A 168 -9.05 -27.27 9.33
CA GLU A 168 -10.02 -27.75 10.33
C GLU A 168 -10.16 -26.80 11.54
N ASN A 169 -9.14 -25.96 11.78
CA ASN A 169 -9.15 -24.87 12.76
C ASN A 169 -9.25 -23.48 12.09
N GLY A 170 -9.86 -23.43 10.89
CA GLY A 170 -10.08 -22.23 10.08
C GLY A 170 -8.93 -21.82 9.16
N GLY A 171 -7.81 -22.54 9.18
CA GLY A 171 -6.74 -22.42 8.19
C GLY A 171 -5.82 -21.21 8.37
N THR A 172 -4.54 -21.39 8.10
CA THR A 172 -3.55 -20.32 7.94
C THR A 172 -2.83 -20.51 6.62
N TRP A 173 -2.68 -19.43 5.86
CA TRP A 173 -1.92 -19.42 4.62
C TRP A 173 -0.55 -18.77 4.80
N GLU A 174 0.48 -19.44 4.28
CA GLU A 174 1.84 -18.93 4.15
C GLU A 174 2.16 -18.78 2.67
N VAL A 175 2.58 -17.59 2.25
CA VAL A 175 3.03 -17.26 0.90
C VAL A 175 4.51 -16.93 0.97
N LEU A 176 5.30 -17.60 0.12
CA LEU A 176 6.73 -17.35 -0.06
C LEU A 176 6.97 -16.85 -1.48
N ASP A 177 7.63 -15.70 -1.62
CA ASP A 177 8.05 -15.18 -2.92
C ASP A 177 9.47 -15.67 -3.32
N SER A 178 9.91 -15.27 -4.50
CA SER A 178 11.24 -15.55 -5.06
C SER A 178 12.38 -14.95 -4.20
N GLY A 179 12.16 -13.74 -3.68
CA GLY A 179 13.03 -13.04 -2.72
C GLY A 179 13.10 -13.71 -1.33
N GLY A 180 12.22 -14.68 -1.05
CA GLY A 180 12.02 -15.31 0.25
C GLY A 180 11.49 -14.36 1.33
N THR A 181 10.75 -13.33 0.93
CA THR A 181 9.79 -12.68 1.82
C THR A 181 8.70 -13.69 2.17
N LYS A 182 8.32 -13.73 3.44
CA LYS A 182 7.25 -14.57 3.95
C LYS A 182 6.05 -13.70 4.30
N THR A 183 4.93 -13.95 3.64
CA THR A 183 3.65 -13.28 3.89
C THR A 183 2.65 -14.28 4.46
N ILE A 184 1.97 -13.91 5.53
CA ILE A 184 1.05 -14.78 6.27
C ILE A 184 -0.34 -14.17 6.22
N PHE A 185 -1.35 -14.95 5.81
CA PHE A 185 -2.75 -14.54 5.78
C PHE A 185 -3.57 -15.38 6.77
N GLY A 186 -4.37 -14.70 7.60
CA GLY A 186 -5.27 -15.33 8.56
C GLY A 186 -4.57 -16.24 9.57
N ASP A 187 -3.48 -15.79 10.17
CA ASP A 187 -2.82 -16.50 11.29
C ASP A 187 -3.72 -16.66 12.53
N SER A 188 -4.63 -15.71 12.76
CA SER A 188 -5.64 -15.72 13.82
C SER A 188 -7.06 -15.52 13.27
N SER A 189 -8.08 -15.80 14.08
CA SER A 189 -9.48 -15.52 13.74
C SER A 189 -9.75 -14.03 13.49
N SER A 190 -9.01 -13.12 14.14
CA SER A 190 -9.09 -11.66 13.93
C SER A 190 -8.67 -11.22 12.53
N ASN A 191 -8.04 -12.10 11.75
CA ASN A 191 -7.54 -11.86 10.40
C ASN A 191 -8.31 -12.73 9.36
N ARG A 192 -9.53 -13.20 9.69
CA ARG A 192 -10.34 -14.10 8.86
C ARG A 192 -11.80 -13.64 8.74
N ILE A 193 -12.42 -13.92 7.60
CA ILE A 193 -13.90 -13.94 7.44
C ILE A 193 -14.36 -15.40 7.58
N TYR A 194 -15.15 -15.73 8.59
CA TYR A 194 -15.57 -17.09 8.94
C TYR A 194 -16.95 -17.10 9.64
N ASP A 195 -17.61 -18.25 9.69
CA ASP A 195 -18.85 -18.44 10.47
C ASP A 195 -18.53 -18.54 11.98
N PRO A 196 -19.00 -17.61 12.83
CA PRO A 196 -18.70 -17.63 14.27
C PRO A 196 -19.10 -18.93 14.98
N ASN A 197 -20.05 -19.70 14.43
CA ASN A 197 -20.50 -20.97 14.99
C ASN A 197 -19.62 -22.15 14.58
N GLN A 198 -18.83 -22.01 13.51
CA GLN A 198 -18.01 -23.08 12.95
C GLN A 198 -16.77 -22.50 12.25
N ILE A 199 -15.65 -22.38 12.97
CA ILE A 199 -14.42 -21.73 12.47
C ILE A 199 -13.81 -22.40 11.21
N SER A 200 -14.04 -23.69 11.00
CA SER A 200 -13.65 -24.38 9.76
C SER A 200 -14.36 -23.83 8.52
N ARG A 201 -15.52 -23.18 8.66
CA ARG A 201 -16.18 -22.40 7.60
C ARG A 201 -15.53 -21.02 7.43
N THR A 202 -14.21 -20.99 7.24
CA THR A 202 -13.48 -19.78 6.86
C THR A 202 -13.62 -19.53 5.35
N TYR A 203 -14.12 -18.35 5.02
CA TYR A 203 -14.35 -17.84 3.67
C TYR A 203 -13.14 -17.08 3.13
N SER A 204 -12.47 -16.25 3.95
CA SER A 204 -11.37 -15.42 3.47
C SER A 204 -10.32 -15.19 4.56
N TRP A 205 -9.06 -15.15 4.15
CA TRP A 205 -7.87 -14.93 4.98
C TRP A 205 -7.24 -13.62 4.56
N TYR A 206 -7.25 -12.65 5.48
CA TYR A 206 -6.72 -11.31 5.25
C TYR A 206 -5.25 -11.25 5.69
N LEU A 207 -4.47 -10.31 5.15
CA LEU A 207 -3.05 -10.18 5.46
C LEU A 207 -2.82 -10.00 6.97
N SER A 208 -2.04 -10.86 7.60
CA SER A 208 -1.64 -10.72 9.00
C SER A 208 -0.26 -10.08 9.14
N LYS A 209 0.74 -10.62 8.43
CA LYS A 209 2.15 -10.23 8.57
C LYS A 209 2.92 -10.45 7.28
N THR A 210 3.90 -9.58 7.00
CA THR A 210 4.94 -9.79 5.99
C THR A 210 6.30 -9.60 6.65
N GLU A 211 7.25 -10.51 6.41
CA GLU A 211 8.59 -10.50 6.98
C GLU A 211 9.65 -10.92 5.96
N ASP A 212 10.76 -10.18 5.85
CA ASP A 212 11.87 -10.50 4.95
C ASP A 212 12.88 -11.51 5.53
N ARG A 213 13.84 -11.96 4.70
CA ARG A 213 14.94 -12.84 5.12
C ARG A 213 15.87 -12.25 6.20
N ASN A 214 15.75 -10.96 6.54
CA ASN A 214 16.51 -10.25 7.56
C ASN A 214 15.69 -9.99 8.84
N GLY A 215 14.44 -10.44 8.87
CA GLY A 215 13.48 -10.26 9.97
C GLY A 215 12.79 -8.90 9.98
N ASN A 216 12.98 -8.03 8.99
CA ASN A 216 12.23 -6.78 8.88
C ASN A 216 10.76 -7.12 8.59
N TYR A 217 9.83 -6.55 9.34
CA TYR A 217 8.42 -6.92 9.22
C TYR A 217 7.45 -5.74 9.20
N MET A 218 6.28 -6.01 8.61
CA MET A 218 5.04 -5.29 8.83
C MET A 218 3.94 -6.26 9.32
N GLN A 219 3.00 -5.75 10.10
CA GLN A 219 1.86 -6.49 10.66
C GLN A 219 0.58 -5.65 10.59
N VAL A 220 -0.57 -6.31 10.50
CA VAL A 220 -1.87 -5.69 10.30
C VAL A 220 -2.85 -6.10 11.40
N THR A 221 -3.54 -5.10 11.95
CA THR A 221 -4.64 -5.25 12.90
C THR A 221 -5.95 -4.83 12.23
N TYR A 222 -7.00 -5.61 12.45
CA TYR A 222 -8.35 -5.37 11.94
C TYR A 222 -9.31 -5.06 13.09
N ASP A 223 -10.33 -4.26 12.81
CA ASP A 223 -11.43 -4.00 13.73
C ASP A 223 -12.38 -5.20 13.77
N THR A 224 -12.37 -5.92 14.89
CA THR A 224 -13.21 -7.09 15.17
C THR A 224 -14.41 -6.78 16.08
N SER A 225 -14.60 -5.52 16.49
CA SER A 225 -15.55 -5.12 17.55
C SER A 225 -16.99 -5.64 17.36
N ASN A 226 -17.51 -5.55 16.13
CA ASN A 226 -18.88 -5.98 15.78
C ASN A 226 -18.90 -7.32 15.01
N TYR A 227 -17.80 -8.08 15.02
CA TYR A 227 -17.63 -9.21 14.11
C TYR A 227 -18.65 -10.33 14.33
N SER A 228 -18.99 -10.63 15.59
CA SER A 228 -20.00 -11.64 15.96
C SER A 228 -21.34 -11.44 15.27
N GLU A 229 -21.75 -10.18 15.05
CA GLU A 229 -22.99 -9.80 14.37
C GLU A 229 -22.83 -9.57 12.87
N LYS A 230 -21.77 -8.85 12.46
CA LYS A 230 -21.63 -8.33 11.09
C LYS A 230 -20.78 -9.21 10.19
N ARG A 231 -19.91 -10.06 10.76
CA ARG A 231 -18.95 -10.95 10.05
C ARG A 231 -18.16 -10.24 8.94
N ASN A 232 -17.79 -8.98 9.19
CA ASN A 232 -17.00 -8.16 8.30
C ASN A 232 -15.79 -7.58 9.05
N LEU A 233 -14.68 -7.37 8.35
CA LEU A 233 -13.45 -6.80 8.91
C LEU A 233 -13.06 -5.54 8.16
N TYR A 234 -12.65 -4.52 8.91
CA TYR A 234 -12.04 -3.30 8.40
C TYR A 234 -10.58 -3.26 8.84
N ILE A 235 -9.65 -2.85 7.98
CA ILE A 235 -8.27 -2.57 8.42
C ILE A 235 -8.38 -1.48 9.49
N GLN A 236 -7.67 -1.64 10.60
CA GLN A 236 -7.62 -0.66 11.69
C GLN A 236 -6.25 0.01 11.74
N GLU A 237 -5.18 -0.78 11.72
CA GLU A 237 -3.81 -0.28 11.80
C GLU A 237 -2.83 -1.23 11.10
N ILE A 238 -1.87 -0.68 10.38
CA ILE A 238 -0.68 -1.37 9.90
C ILE A 238 0.51 -0.81 10.68
N LYS A 239 1.36 -1.67 11.25
CA LYS A 239 2.61 -1.28 11.91
C LYS A 239 3.79 -1.92 11.18
N TYR A 240 4.79 -1.13 10.83
CA TYR A 240 5.95 -1.57 10.04
C TYR A 240 7.25 -0.90 10.50
N THR A 241 8.39 -1.23 9.88
CA THR A 241 9.78 -0.96 10.32
C THR A 241 10.24 -1.72 11.57
N GLY A 242 9.49 -2.74 12.00
CA GLY A 242 9.93 -3.65 13.05
C GLY A 242 10.99 -4.62 12.54
N ASN A 243 11.76 -5.22 13.45
CA ASN A 243 12.68 -6.31 13.12
C ASN A 243 12.60 -7.43 14.16
N SER A 244 12.27 -8.65 13.75
CA SER A 244 12.03 -9.82 14.62
C SER A 244 13.32 -10.32 15.29
N ARG A 245 14.45 -10.28 14.56
CA ARG A 245 15.74 -10.82 15.01
C ARG A 245 16.42 -9.97 16.07
N SER A 246 16.32 -8.64 15.94
CA SER A 246 16.84 -7.68 16.93
C SER A 246 15.80 -7.27 17.98
N GLY A 247 14.56 -7.77 17.89
CA GLY A 247 13.45 -7.38 18.75
C GLY A 247 13.01 -5.92 18.60
N PHE A 248 13.44 -5.22 17.54
CA PHE A 248 13.12 -3.81 17.34
C PHE A 248 11.63 -3.65 17.04
N PRO A 249 10.86 -2.87 17.84
CA PRO A 249 9.43 -2.69 17.61
C PRO A 249 9.17 -1.85 16.35
N ALA A 250 8.08 -2.17 15.64
CA ALA A 250 7.59 -1.37 14.55
C ALA A 250 7.26 0.07 15.01
N LYS A 251 7.95 1.07 14.44
CA LYS A 251 7.79 2.49 14.84
C LYS A 251 6.91 3.31 13.91
N GLN A 252 6.74 2.91 12.65
CA GLN A 252 5.91 3.60 11.67
C GLN A 252 4.54 2.90 11.57
N TYR A 253 3.49 3.68 11.34
CA TYR A 253 2.12 3.19 11.25
C TYR A 253 1.31 3.83 10.13
N VAL A 254 0.27 3.11 9.72
CA VAL A 254 -0.85 3.62 8.94
C VAL A 254 -2.14 3.20 9.66
N LYS A 255 -2.95 4.15 10.13
CA LYS A 255 -4.25 3.88 10.76
C LYS A 255 -5.38 4.21 9.81
N PHE A 256 -6.46 3.45 9.92
CA PHE A 256 -7.65 3.57 9.11
C PHE A 256 -8.82 3.89 10.06
N ILE A 257 -9.27 5.13 10.02
CA ILE A 257 -10.37 5.64 10.84
C ILE A 257 -11.65 5.46 10.03
N THR A 258 -12.65 4.80 10.62
CA THR A 258 -13.94 4.52 9.96
C THR A 258 -15.07 5.35 10.56
N LYS A 259 -16.11 5.60 9.75
CA LYS A 259 -17.39 6.21 10.15
C LYS A 259 -18.54 5.28 9.77
N SER A 260 -19.64 5.31 10.51
CA SER A 260 -20.85 4.57 10.15
C SER A 260 -21.44 5.08 8.82
N ARG A 261 -22.05 4.18 8.04
CA ARG A 261 -22.89 4.54 6.88
C ARG A 261 -24.36 4.23 7.14
N GLY A 262 -25.27 5.05 6.62
CA GLY A 262 -26.71 4.85 6.79
C GLY A 262 -27.25 3.68 5.96
N ASP A 263 -26.57 3.34 4.87
CA ASP A 263 -26.95 2.33 3.88
C ASP A 263 -26.06 1.08 4.02
N SER A 264 -26.38 0.20 4.97
CA SER A 264 -25.60 -1.02 5.17
C SER A 264 -25.67 -1.95 3.94
N TYR A 265 -24.51 -2.37 3.43
CA TYR A 265 -24.44 -3.37 2.35
C TYR A 265 -24.45 -4.78 2.95
N VAL A 266 -25.30 -5.66 2.43
CA VAL A 266 -25.46 -7.04 2.92
C VAL A 266 -25.04 -8.02 1.82
N SER A 267 -24.25 -9.03 2.19
CA SER A 267 -23.82 -10.11 1.30
C SER A 267 -24.09 -11.48 1.91
N MET A 268 -24.50 -12.42 1.07
CA MET A 268 -24.63 -13.85 1.39
C MET A 268 -23.66 -14.72 0.58
N ALA A 269 -22.68 -14.12 -0.10
CA ALA A 269 -21.65 -14.83 -0.87
C ALA A 269 -20.94 -15.98 -0.10
N PRO A 270 -20.63 -15.87 1.22
CA PRO A 270 -20.02 -16.99 1.94
C PRO A 270 -21.03 -18.05 2.42
N GLY A 271 -22.32 -17.97 2.09
CA GLY A 271 -23.34 -18.84 2.68
C GLY A 271 -23.62 -18.55 4.16
N PHE A 272 -23.28 -17.35 4.62
CA PHE A 272 -23.71 -16.72 5.87
C PHE A 272 -23.82 -15.20 5.66
N THR A 273 -24.60 -14.52 6.49
CA THR A 273 -24.86 -13.07 6.31
C THR A 273 -23.67 -12.23 6.79
N MET A 274 -23.00 -11.57 5.85
CA MET A 274 -22.07 -10.47 6.10
C MET A 274 -22.78 -9.12 5.96
N VAL A 275 -22.43 -8.16 6.81
CA VAL A 275 -22.96 -6.79 6.78
C VAL A 275 -21.80 -5.80 6.84
N MET A 276 -21.78 -4.87 5.90
CA MET A 276 -20.84 -3.76 5.86
C MET A 276 -21.56 -2.45 6.20
N ASP A 277 -21.30 -1.97 7.41
CA ASP A 277 -21.95 -0.86 8.11
C ASP A 277 -21.04 0.38 8.31
N LYS A 278 -19.80 0.33 7.82
CA LYS A 278 -18.83 1.44 7.90
C LYS A 278 -18.28 1.85 6.53
N LEU A 279 -17.87 3.11 6.45
CA LEU A 279 -16.97 3.66 5.43
C LEU A 279 -15.63 4.03 6.06
N LEU A 280 -14.57 4.04 5.26
CA LEU A 280 -13.30 4.67 5.58
C LEU A 280 -13.51 6.19 5.62
N ASP A 281 -13.25 6.83 6.76
CA ASP A 281 -13.30 8.29 6.90
C ASP A 281 -11.93 8.91 6.60
N LYS A 282 -10.88 8.36 7.20
CA LYS A 282 -9.51 8.90 7.12
C LYS A 282 -8.46 7.80 7.15
N ILE A 283 -7.34 8.05 6.49
CA ILE A 283 -6.08 7.34 6.70
C ILE A 283 -5.10 8.30 7.38
N GLU A 284 -4.56 7.91 8.52
CA GLU A 284 -3.51 8.62 9.25
C GLU A 284 -2.18 7.90 9.08
N VAL A 285 -1.17 8.59 8.56
CA VAL A 285 0.20 8.06 8.41
C VAL A 285 1.11 8.75 9.42
N GLY A 286 1.91 7.98 10.14
CA GLY A 286 2.75 8.52 11.20
C GLY A 286 3.79 7.57 11.74
N TRP A 287 4.38 7.96 12.87
CA TRP A 287 5.34 7.15 13.61
C TRP A 287 5.21 7.40 15.12
N THR A 288 5.94 6.65 15.94
CA THR A 288 5.87 6.74 17.42
C THR A 288 6.09 8.14 17.99
N GLY A 289 6.75 9.05 17.27
CA GLY A 289 6.98 10.44 17.69
C GLY A 289 5.97 11.46 17.13
N GLY A 290 5.01 11.06 16.30
CA GLY A 290 3.97 11.97 15.80
C GLY A 290 3.26 11.52 14.53
N LYS A 291 2.15 12.20 14.22
CA LYS A 291 1.49 12.13 12.90
C LYS A 291 2.39 12.80 11.86
N LEU A 292 2.45 12.25 10.65
CA LEU A 292 3.13 12.85 9.51
C LEU A 292 2.12 13.51 8.56
N TRP A 293 1.11 12.76 8.12
CA TRP A 293 0.06 13.26 7.23
C TRP A 293 -1.23 12.44 7.33
N THR A 294 -2.27 12.96 6.68
CA THR A 294 -3.66 12.49 6.70
C THR A 294 -4.18 12.47 5.27
N TYR A 295 -5.04 11.49 4.97
CA TYR A 295 -5.91 11.48 3.80
C TYR A 295 -7.35 11.39 4.31
N THR A 296 -8.23 12.29 3.91
CA THR A 296 -9.64 12.34 4.33
C THR A 296 -10.55 12.04 3.14
N MET A 297 -11.39 11.04 3.29
CA MET A 297 -12.29 10.56 2.24
C MET A 297 -13.59 11.36 2.26
N VAL A 298 -13.74 12.23 1.26
CA VAL A 298 -14.93 13.04 1.06
C VAL A 298 -15.86 12.31 0.09
N TYR A 299 -17.07 11.99 0.55
CA TYR A 299 -18.08 11.28 -0.22
C TYR A 299 -19.16 12.23 -0.72
N ASP A 300 -19.71 11.92 -1.89
CA ASP A 300 -21.00 12.41 -2.35
C ASP A 300 -22.00 11.23 -2.37
N THR A 301 -23.28 11.53 -2.59
CA THR A 301 -24.31 10.50 -2.77
C THR A 301 -24.59 10.30 -4.26
N SER A 302 -24.46 9.06 -4.75
CA SER A 302 -24.82 8.69 -6.11
C SER A 302 -26.31 8.98 -6.37
N PHE A 303 -26.60 9.80 -7.38
CA PHE A 303 -27.98 10.11 -7.80
C PHE A 303 -28.77 8.85 -8.19
N ASP A 304 -28.13 7.93 -8.92
CA ASP A 304 -28.80 6.74 -9.48
C ASP A 304 -29.05 5.63 -8.44
N SER A 305 -28.24 5.56 -7.37
CA SER A 305 -28.26 4.44 -6.42
C SER A 305 -28.46 4.82 -4.95
N GLY A 306 -28.42 6.11 -4.60
CA GLY A 306 -28.54 6.60 -3.23
C GLY A 306 -27.35 6.25 -2.32
N ARG A 307 -26.25 5.74 -2.88
CA ARG A 307 -25.11 5.16 -2.15
C ARG A 307 -23.86 6.07 -2.20
N PRO A 308 -22.94 5.97 -1.23
CA PRO A 308 -21.68 6.70 -1.20
C PRO A 308 -20.80 6.48 -2.44
N ILE A 309 -20.32 7.57 -3.02
CA ILE A 309 -19.29 7.62 -4.06
C ILE A 309 -18.16 8.55 -3.62
N LEU A 310 -16.91 8.16 -3.83
CA LEU A 310 -15.75 8.97 -3.41
C LEU A 310 -15.62 10.19 -4.32
N LYS A 311 -15.71 11.40 -3.78
CA LYS A 311 -15.66 12.66 -4.54
C LYS A 311 -14.26 13.22 -4.63
N THR A 312 -13.52 13.21 -3.53
CA THR A 312 -12.14 13.72 -3.42
C THR A 312 -11.45 13.06 -2.23
N VAL A 313 -10.11 13.05 -2.27
CA VAL A 313 -9.27 12.70 -1.14
C VAL A 313 -8.51 13.96 -0.73
N ASP A 314 -8.92 14.55 0.38
CA ASP A 314 -8.28 15.74 0.93
C ASP A 314 -7.06 15.33 1.76
N SER A 315 -5.88 15.85 1.43
CA SER A 315 -4.64 15.49 2.12
C SER A 315 -3.82 16.71 2.54
N ASP A 316 -3.23 16.64 3.72
CA ASP A 316 -2.21 17.60 4.20
C ASP A 316 -0.79 17.25 3.68
N ARG A 317 -0.64 16.14 2.95
CA ARG A 317 0.60 15.74 2.23
C ARG A 317 0.77 16.43 0.88
N HIS A 318 -0.33 16.78 0.23
CA HIS A 318 -0.36 17.18 -1.18
C HIS A 318 -0.98 18.55 -1.36
N THR A 319 -0.40 19.36 -2.24
CA THR A 319 -0.94 20.69 -2.61
C THR A 319 -2.13 20.59 -3.58
N THR A 320 -2.29 19.44 -4.24
CA THR A 320 -3.34 19.14 -5.21
C THR A 320 -4.55 18.46 -4.57
N LYS A 321 -5.76 18.92 -4.91
CA LYS A 321 -7.04 18.31 -4.51
C LYS A 321 -7.78 17.73 -5.73
N PRO A 322 -7.61 16.44 -6.04
CA PRO A 322 -8.21 15.81 -7.22
C PRO A 322 -9.69 15.45 -6.97
N GLU A 323 -10.58 15.87 -7.87
CA GLU A 323 -11.99 15.48 -7.87
C GLU A 323 -12.26 14.32 -8.83
N PHE A 324 -13.08 13.37 -8.39
CA PHE A 324 -13.63 12.30 -9.20
C PHE A 324 -15.07 12.63 -9.61
N LYS A 325 -15.35 12.52 -10.91
CA LYS A 325 -16.66 12.85 -11.49
C LYS A 325 -17.26 11.61 -12.15
N TYR A 326 -18.55 11.43 -11.97
CA TYR A 326 -19.30 10.24 -12.39
C TYR A 326 -20.41 10.66 -13.35
N SER A 327 -20.71 9.81 -14.34
CA SER A 327 -21.89 9.99 -15.19
C SER A 327 -23.16 9.64 -14.43
N SER A 328 -24.23 10.42 -14.60
CA SER A 328 -25.59 10.06 -14.17
C SER A 328 -26.35 9.34 -15.29
N SER A 329 -27.27 8.44 -14.93
CA SER A 329 -28.09 7.68 -15.88
C SER A 329 -29.53 8.18 -15.92
N SER A 330 -29.91 8.94 -16.95
CA SER A 330 -31.30 9.33 -17.19
C SER A 330 -32.12 8.18 -17.77
N ARG A 331 -32.77 7.38 -16.92
CA ARG A 331 -33.71 6.33 -17.35
C ARG A 331 -35.09 6.89 -17.62
N VAL A 332 -35.39 7.19 -18.88
CA VAL A 332 -36.76 7.54 -19.32
C VAL A 332 -37.53 6.27 -19.68
N LEU A 333 -38.52 5.91 -18.86
CA LEU A 333 -39.49 4.86 -19.17
C LEU A 333 -40.72 5.46 -19.85
N THR A 334 -40.76 5.43 -21.18
CA THR A 334 -41.90 5.90 -21.96
C THR A 334 -42.95 4.80 -22.08
N TRP A 335 -44.07 4.96 -21.37
CA TRP A 335 -45.23 4.08 -21.58
C TRP A 335 -45.90 4.41 -22.91
N GLN A 336 -45.82 3.49 -23.88
CA GLN A 336 -46.72 3.50 -25.03
C GLN A 336 -47.98 2.71 -24.68
N ASN A 337 -49.11 3.42 -24.56
CA ASN A 337 -50.41 2.77 -24.64
C ASN A 337 -50.64 2.35 -26.09
N ILE A 338 -50.63 1.05 -26.35
CA ILE A 338 -51.09 0.50 -27.62
C ILE A 338 -52.62 0.61 -27.61
N ALA A 339 -53.16 1.34 -28.59
CA ALA A 339 -54.59 1.58 -28.76
C ALA A 339 -55.21 0.60 -29.77
#